data_AF-A0A2S0JNB1-F1
#
_entry.id   AF-A0A2S0JNB1-F1
#
_cell.length_a   1.000
_cell.length_b   1.000
_cell.length_c   1.000
_cell.angle_alpha   90.00
_cell.angle_beta   90.00
_cell.angle_gamma   90.00
#
_symmetry.space_group_name_H-M   'P 1'
#
loop_
_entity.id
_entity.type
_entity.pdbx_description
1 polymer ?
#
loop_
_entity_poly.entity_id
_entity_poly.type
_entity_poly.pdbx_seq_one_letter_code
_entity_poly.pdbx_strand_id
1 'polypeptide(L)'
;MIDYFERIVRLTDLEVWSIRIEQIRYCLVIEDERRKASIEELDLLDAIDEDAQRTNYISVSIFSEIHVKEEHIEVLDDYSKRFTDHLALAHCNVVVKFYLERPEIAIDRLLFQKYGYKLADIPLEKLWHLNQE
;
A
#
# COMPACT_ATOMS: atom_id res chain seq x y z
N MET A 1 -5.76 13.22 11.89
CA MET A 1 -6.92 12.53 11.28
C MET A 1 -6.76 12.62 9.76
N ILE A 2 -7.13 11.60 8.99
CA ILE A 2 -7.00 11.67 7.53
C ILE A 2 -8.02 12.67 6.97
N ASP A 3 -7.54 13.65 6.21
CA ASP A 3 -8.36 14.72 5.62
C ASP A 3 -8.87 14.36 4.23
N TYR A 4 -8.21 13.40 3.56
CA TYR A 4 -8.56 12.96 2.21
C TYR A 4 -8.00 11.57 1.95
N PHE A 5 -8.78 10.73 1.27
CA PHE A 5 -8.31 9.48 0.70
C PHE A 5 -9.06 9.17 -0.59
N GLU A 6 -8.33 8.73 -1.61
CA GLU A 6 -8.91 8.32 -2.89
C GLU A 6 -8.09 7.19 -3.50
N ARG A 7 -8.77 6.20 -4.08
CA ARG A 7 -8.13 5.11 -4.81
C ARG A 7 -7.77 5.59 -6.21
N ILE A 8 -6.48 5.54 -6.54
CA ILE A 8 -5.94 5.91 -7.85
C ILE A 8 -6.15 4.77 -8.86
N VAL A 9 -5.76 3.55 -8.48
CA VAL A 9 -5.89 2.37 -9.34
C VAL A 9 -6.08 1.10 -8.51
N ARG A 10 -6.83 0.15 -9.07
CA ARG A 10 -6.99 -1.21 -8.56
C ARG A 10 -6.73 -2.19 -9.69
N LEU A 11 -5.71 -3.00 -9.50
CA LEU A 11 -5.37 -4.16 -10.32
C LEU A 11 -5.61 -5.43 -9.51
N THR A 12 -5.38 -6.59 -10.11
CA THR A 12 -5.70 -7.89 -9.49
C THR A 12 -4.92 -8.15 -8.19
N ASP A 13 -3.70 -7.65 -8.09
CA ASP A 13 -2.74 -7.89 -7.00
C ASP A 13 -2.09 -6.60 -6.49
N LEU A 14 -2.61 -5.43 -6.90
CA LEU A 14 -2.05 -4.13 -6.54
C LEU A 14 -3.15 -3.09 -6.43
N GLU A 15 -3.12 -2.31 -5.35
CA GLU A 15 -3.97 -1.14 -5.16
C GLU A 15 -3.13 0.08 -4.81
N VAL A 16 -3.47 1.24 -5.38
CA VAL A 16 -2.79 2.50 -5.08
C VAL A 16 -3.81 3.51 -4.58
N TRP A 17 -3.45 4.18 -3.49
CA TRP A 17 -4.28 5.13 -2.78
C TRP A 17 -3.52 6.45 -2.56
N SER A 18 -4.16 7.57 -2.86
CA SER A 18 -3.70 8.91 -2.48
C SER A 18 -4.30 9.26 -1.14
N ILE A 19 -3.47 9.53 -0.13
CA ILE A 19 -3.88 9.89 1.22
C ILE A 19 -3.36 11.30 1.54
N ARG A 20 -4.14 12.09 2.28
CA ARG A 20 -3.69 13.39 2.80
C ARG A 20 -3.94 13.49 4.30
N ILE A 21 -2.91 13.91 5.03
CA ILE A 21 -2.97 14.20 6.47
C ILE A 21 -2.28 15.53 6.70
N GLU A 22 -3.00 16.52 7.24
CA GLU A 22 -2.47 17.86 7.55
C GLU A 22 -1.77 18.52 6.34
N GLN A 23 -2.41 18.46 5.17
CA GLN A 23 -1.87 18.94 3.89
C GLN A 23 -0.68 18.16 3.33
N ILE A 24 -0.17 17.14 4.02
CA ILE A 24 0.89 16.27 3.52
C ILE A 24 0.26 15.15 2.71
N ARG A 25 0.73 14.99 1.48
CA ARG A 25 0.30 13.92 0.58
C ARG A 25 1.19 12.69 0.76
N TYR A 26 0.54 11.57 1.01
CA TYR A 26 1.12 10.24 1.02
C TYR A 26 0.51 9.43 -0.12
N CYS A 27 1.29 8.51 -0.67
CA CYS A 27 0.80 7.50 -1.59
C CYS A 27 1.02 6.14 -0.97
N LEU A 28 -0.07 5.43 -0.76
CA LEU A 28 -0.09 4.09 -0.20
C LEU A 28 -0.28 3.09 -1.35
N VAL A 29 0.63 2.13 -1.46
CA VAL A 29 0.57 1.04 -2.42
C VAL A 29 0.44 -0.25 -1.63
N ILE A 30 -0.63 -1.01 -1.89
CA ILE A 30 -0.86 -2.34 -1.33
C ILE A 30 -0.56 -3.34 -2.43
N GLU A 31 0.28 -4.33 -2.16
CA GLU A 31 0.54 -5.43 -3.07
C GLU A 31 0.28 -6.77 -2.39
N ASP A 32 -0.44 -7.64 -3.10
CA ASP A 32 -0.56 -9.04 -2.75
C ASP A 32 0.61 -9.83 -3.36
N GLU A 33 1.51 -10.30 -2.50
CA GLU A 33 2.75 -10.96 -2.91
C GLU A 33 2.53 -12.44 -3.25
N ARG A 34 1.35 -13.00 -2.92
CA ARG A 34 0.95 -14.39 -3.20
C ARG A 34 1.95 -15.44 -2.69
N ARG A 35 2.63 -15.12 -1.60
CA ARG A 35 3.66 -15.95 -0.95
C ARG A 35 3.69 -15.64 0.54
N LYS A 36 4.41 -16.44 1.32
CA LYS A 36 4.69 -16.11 2.73
C LYS A 36 5.74 -15.00 2.84
N ALA A 37 5.66 -14.24 3.93
CA ALA A 37 6.69 -13.28 4.29
C ALA A 37 7.98 -14.02 4.67
N SER A 38 9.12 -13.49 4.23
CA SER A 38 10.42 -13.92 4.72
C SER A 38 10.73 -13.25 6.06
N ILE A 39 11.67 -13.83 6.83
CA ILE A 39 12.05 -13.30 8.15
C ILE A 39 12.63 -11.88 8.05
N GLU A 40 13.33 -11.55 6.96
CA GLU A 40 13.91 -10.22 6.73
C GLU A 40 12.85 -9.16 6.42
N GLU A 41 11.66 -9.58 5.99
CA GLU A 41 10.54 -8.68 5.70
C GLU A 41 9.63 -8.45 6.90
N LEU A 42 9.68 -9.35 7.89
CA LEU A 42 8.99 -9.17 9.16
C LEU A 42 9.82 -8.24 10.04
N ASP A 43 9.18 -7.21 10.59
CA ASP A 43 9.84 -6.39 11.60
C ASP A 43 10.10 -7.30 12.81
N LEU A 44 11.37 -7.45 13.20
CA LEU A 44 11.83 -8.50 14.15
C LEU A 44 11.13 -8.41 15.52
N LEU A 45 10.52 -7.27 15.85
CA LEU A 45 9.72 -7.04 17.05
C LEU A 45 8.36 -7.77 17.02
N ASP A 46 7.77 -7.97 15.84
CA ASP A 46 6.48 -8.68 15.65
C ASP A 46 6.67 -10.17 15.34
N ALA A 47 7.91 -10.61 15.08
CA ALA A 47 8.24 -11.96 14.62
C ALA A 47 8.19 -13.05 15.73
N ILE A 48 7.83 -12.70 16.96
CA ILE A 48 7.83 -13.63 18.11
C ILE A 48 6.44 -14.29 18.30
N ASP A 49 5.40 -13.84 17.60
CA ASP A 49 4.03 -14.36 17.79
C ASP A 49 3.59 -15.37 16.73
N GLU A 50 2.56 -16.16 17.07
CA GLU A 50 1.94 -17.24 16.27
C GLU A 50 1.53 -16.83 14.83
N ASP A 51 1.55 -15.52 14.53
CA ASP A 51 1.29 -14.90 13.22
C ASP A 51 2.32 -15.22 12.12
N ALA A 52 3.49 -15.76 12.46
CA ALA A 52 4.44 -16.29 11.46
C ALA A 52 3.87 -17.47 10.63
N GLN A 53 2.71 -18.02 11.01
CA GLN A 53 2.02 -19.10 10.28
C GLN A 53 1.08 -18.62 9.17
N ARG A 54 0.82 -17.31 9.06
CA ARG A 54 -0.05 -16.74 8.02
C ARG A 54 0.49 -17.04 6.61
N THR A 55 -0.41 -17.41 5.70
CA THR A 55 -0.05 -18.04 4.41
C THR A 55 0.29 -17.05 3.32
N ASN A 56 -0.17 -15.80 3.45
CA ASN A 56 0.03 -14.78 2.44
C ASN A 56 0.66 -13.50 3.02
N TYR A 57 1.50 -12.85 2.23
CA TYR A 57 2.19 -11.62 2.56
C TYR A 57 1.58 -10.49 1.75
N ILE A 58 1.18 -9.44 2.46
CA ILE A 58 0.71 -8.19 1.88
C ILE A 58 1.74 -7.13 2.21
N SER A 59 2.37 -6.59 1.18
CA SER A 59 3.31 -5.48 1.35
C SER A 59 2.54 -4.17 1.19
N VAL A 60 2.75 -3.24 2.13
CA VAL A 60 2.20 -1.89 2.05
C VAL A 60 3.35 -0.90 2.01
N SER A 61 3.50 -0.19 0.91
CA SER A 61 4.53 0.82 0.72
C SER A 61 3.92 2.22 0.74
N ILE A 62 4.43 3.07 1.61
CA ILE A 62 3.97 4.45 1.76
C ILE A 62 5.06 5.40 1.28
N PHE A 63 4.77 6.13 0.21
CA PHE A 63 5.66 7.09 -0.43
C PHE A 63 5.26 8.52 -0.10
N SER A 64 6.23 9.37 0.18
CA SER A 64 6.04 10.82 0.30
C SER A 64 7.30 11.59 -0.06
N GLU A 65 7.12 12.82 -0.54
CA GLU A 65 8.25 13.73 -0.84
C GLU A 65 8.98 14.22 0.41
N ILE A 66 8.32 14.12 1.56
CA ILE A 66 8.87 14.51 2.86
C ILE A 66 8.91 13.28 3.77
N HIS A 67 9.74 13.35 4.80
CA HIS A 67 9.73 12.30 5.83
C HIS A 67 8.35 12.22 6.47
N VAL A 68 7.89 10.99 6.69
CA VAL A 68 6.65 10.74 7.41
C VAL A 68 6.85 11.28 8.82
N LYS A 69 5.93 12.14 9.26
CA LYS A 69 5.93 12.67 10.62
C LYS A 69 5.64 11.55 11.60
N GLU A 70 6.26 11.58 12.78
CA GLU A 70 6.03 10.56 13.81
C GLU A 70 4.55 10.46 14.18
N GLU A 71 3.84 11.59 14.31
CA GLU A 71 2.41 11.60 14.60
C GLU A 71 1.53 10.96 13.51
N HIS A 72 2.06 10.75 12.29
CA HIS A 72 1.34 10.15 11.18
C HIS A 72 1.62 8.65 11.03
N ILE A 73 2.70 8.12 11.61
CA ILE A 73 3.12 6.73 11.43
C ILE A 73 2.03 5.77 11.91
N GLU A 74 1.57 5.92 13.15
CA GLU A 74 0.52 5.07 13.73
C GLU A 74 -0.78 5.15 12.94
N VAL A 75 -1.18 6.37 12.53
CA VAL A 75 -2.39 6.57 11.70
C VAL A 75 -2.27 5.86 10.36
N LEU A 76 -1.12 5.96 9.70
CA LEU A 76 -0.88 5.35 8.41
C LEU A 76 -0.80 3.82 8.49
N ASP A 77 -0.18 3.29 9.55
CA ASP A 77 -0.12 1.85 9.83
C ASP A 77 -1.52 1.26 10.07
N ASP A 78 -2.31 1.90 10.95
CA ASP A 78 -3.69 1.50 11.23
C ASP A 78 -4.56 1.49 9.98
N TYR A 79 -4.46 2.54 9.15
CA TYR A 79 -5.24 2.60 7.92
C TYR A 79 -4.77 1.57 6.90
N SER A 80 -3.48 1.29 6.81
CA SER A 80 -2.94 0.24 5.94
C SER A 80 -3.52 -1.14 6.30
N LYS A 81 -3.56 -1.45 7.59
CA LYS A 81 -4.17 -2.67 8.12
C LYS A 81 -5.67 -2.72 7.80
N ARG A 82 -6.40 -1.63 8.05
CA ARG A 82 -7.85 -1.55 7.70
C ARG A 82 -8.15 -1.66 6.21
N PHE A 83 -7.34 -1.04 5.35
CA PHE A 83 -7.49 -1.20 3.90
C PHE A 83 -7.22 -2.63 3.47
N THR A 84 -6.38 -3.36 4.18
CA THR A 84 -6.09 -4.76 3.86
C THR A 84 -7.04 -5.72 4.54
N ASP A 85 -7.89 -5.31 5.49
CA ASP A 85 -8.89 -6.18 6.15
C ASP A 85 -9.77 -6.94 5.14
N HIS A 86 -10.16 -6.30 4.03
CA HIS A 86 -10.98 -6.94 3.01
C HIS A 86 -10.19 -7.93 2.12
N LEU A 87 -8.87 -7.78 2.03
CA LEU A 87 -7.95 -8.71 1.37
C LEU A 87 -7.50 -9.82 2.34
N ALA A 88 -7.46 -9.49 3.63
CA ALA A 88 -7.00 -10.32 4.73
C ALA A 88 -8.11 -11.25 5.19
N LEU A 89 -8.36 -12.30 4.42
CA LEU A 89 -9.01 -13.52 4.93
C LEU A 89 -8.15 -14.13 6.04
N ALA A 90 -8.28 -13.69 7.30
CA ALA A 90 -7.75 -14.23 8.57
C ALA A 90 -6.27 -14.71 8.65
N HIS A 91 -5.50 -14.66 7.56
CA HIS A 91 -4.25 -15.41 7.36
C HIS A 91 -3.23 -14.64 6.51
N CYS A 92 -3.28 -13.30 6.53
CA CYS A 92 -2.29 -12.45 5.85
C CYS A 92 -1.36 -11.74 6.85
N ASN A 93 -0.05 -11.73 6.56
CA ASN A 93 0.93 -10.87 7.21
C ASN A 93 1.00 -9.55 6.44
N VAL A 94 0.62 -8.45 7.09
CA VAL A 94 0.63 -7.12 6.49
C VAL A 94 1.85 -6.38 7.06
N VAL A 95 2.77 -5.97 6.19
CA VAL A 95 3.94 -5.18 6.62
C VAL A 95 3.91 -3.83 5.92
N VAL A 96 3.98 -2.77 6.73
CA VAL A 96 3.98 -1.39 6.26
C VAL A 96 5.42 -0.85 6.24
N LYS A 97 5.83 -0.25 5.12
CA LYS A 97 7.15 0.34 4.93
C LYS A 97 7.01 1.77 4.41
N PHE A 98 7.87 2.66 4.89
CA PHE A 98 7.86 4.08 4.53
C PHE A 98 9.06 4.43 3.66
N TYR A 99 8.83 5.20 2.61
CA TYR A 99 9.83 5.56 1.62
C TYR A 99 9.79 7.07 1.32
N LEU A 100 10.97 7.70 1.37
CA LEU A 100 11.14 9.09 0.96
C LEU A 100 11.35 9.16 -0.55
N GLU A 101 10.26 9.27 -1.28
CA GLU A 101 10.27 9.36 -2.73
C GLU A 101 9.01 10.06 -3.25
N ARG A 102 9.12 10.74 -4.39
CA ARG A 102 7.96 11.33 -5.08
C ARG A 102 6.95 10.25 -5.47
N PRO A 103 5.69 10.33 -4.98
CA PRO A 103 4.66 9.35 -5.29
C PRO A 103 4.51 9.01 -6.77
N GLU A 104 4.49 10.02 -7.65
CA GLU A 104 4.29 9.83 -9.09
C GLU A 104 5.42 8.99 -9.71
N ILE A 105 6.66 9.22 -9.28
CA ILE A 105 7.83 8.48 -9.76
C ILE A 105 7.81 7.06 -9.22
N ALA A 106 7.47 6.88 -7.94
CA ALA A 106 7.40 5.58 -7.30
C ALA A 106 6.34 4.68 -7.95
N ILE A 107 5.12 5.21 -8.18
CA ILE A 107 4.03 4.49 -8.83
C ILE A 107 4.41 4.10 -10.26
N ASP A 108 4.92 5.03 -11.06
CA ASP A 108 5.30 4.73 -12.46
C ASP A 108 6.40 3.69 -12.51
N ARG A 109 7.39 3.75 -11.60
CA ARG A 109 8.43 2.73 -11.52
C ARG A 109 7.85 1.36 -11.17
N LEU A 110 6.99 1.28 -10.15
CA LEU A 110 6.35 0.04 -9.72
C LEU A 110 5.52 -0.59 -10.84
N LEU A 111 4.62 0.19 -11.46
CA LEU A 111 3.77 -0.28 -12.55
C LEU A 111 4.61 -0.72 -13.76
N PHE A 112 5.65 0.04 -14.10
CA PHE A 112 6.50 -0.30 -15.23
C PHE A 112 7.28 -1.60 -14.98
N GLN A 113 7.82 -1.78 -13.78
CA GLN A 113 8.54 -3.00 -13.41
C GLN A 113 7.63 -4.23 -13.39
N LYS A 114 6.40 -4.10 -12.90
CA LYS A 114 5.49 -5.23 -12.67
C LYS A 114 4.65 -5.59 -13.90
N TYR A 115 4.20 -4.57 -14.64
CA TYR A 115 3.25 -4.75 -15.74
C TYR A 115 3.71 -4.17 -17.08
N GLY A 116 4.84 -3.46 -17.13
CA GLY A 116 5.40 -2.92 -18.37
C GLY A 116 4.74 -1.63 -18.88
N TYR A 117 3.94 -0.96 -18.06
CA TYR A 117 3.28 0.31 -18.41
C TYR A 117 3.30 1.30 -17.25
N LYS A 118 3.10 2.59 -17.54
CA LYS A 118 2.99 3.67 -16.54
C LYS A 118 1.55 3.96 -16.18
N LEU A 119 1.32 4.74 -15.13
CA LEU A 119 -0.04 5.10 -14.72
C LEU A 119 -0.78 5.87 -15.83
N ALA A 120 -0.08 6.75 -16.54
CA ALA A 120 -0.64 7.53 -17.65
C ALA A 120 -1.04 6.68 -18.87
N ASP A 121 -0.50 5.46 -18.99
CA ASP A 121 -0.87 4.54 -20.07
C ASP A 121 -2.19 3.80 -19.77
N ILE A 122 -2.62 3.79 -18.50
CA ILE A 122 -3.91 3.20 -18.09
C ILE A 122 -5.02 4.17 -18.50
N PRO A 123 -6.00 3.74 -19.32
CA PRO A 123 -7.10 4.61 -19.74
C PRO A 123 -8.13 4.75 -18.62
N LEU A 124 -7.75 5.36 -17.49
CA LEU A 124 -8.57 5.49 -16.28
C LEU A 124 -9.94 6.13 -16.57
N GLU A 125 -10.01 7.09 -17.49
CA GLU A 125 -11.27 7.71 -17.94
C GLU A 125 -12.26 6.70 -18.51
N LYS A 126 -11.75 5.65 -19.16
CA LYS A 126 -12.56 4.55 -19.71
C LYS A 126 -12.86 3.47 -18.66
N LEU A 127 -12.31 3.56 -17.47
CA LEU A 127 -12.50 2.59 -16.38
C LEU A 127 -13.27 3.17 -15.20
N TRP A 128 -13.61 4.46 -15.21
CA TRP A 128 -14.32 5.13 -14.12
C TRP A 128 -15.67 4.48 -13.76
N HIS A 129 -16.34 3.82 -14.70
CA HIS A 129 -17.58 3.10 -14.43
C HIS A 129 -17.40 1.80 -13.61
N LEU A 130 -16.16 1.33 -13.43
CA LEU A 130 -15.82 0.17 -12.61
C LEU A 130 -15.46 0.55 -11.16
N ASN A 131 -15.32 1.85 -10.85
CA ASN A 131 -15.03 2.34 -9.50
C ASN A 131 -16.27 2.55 -8.63
N GLN A 132 -17.47 2.20 -9.13
CA GLN A 132 -18.72 2.24 -8.37
C GLN A 132 -19.14 0.82 -7.95
N GLU A 133 -18.58 0.31 -6.86
CA GLU A 133 -19.24 -0.60 -5.91
C GLU A 133 -18.69 -0.34 -4.50
#